data_AF-A0A1U8PET9-F1
#
_entry.id   AF-A0A1U8PET9-F1
#
_cell.length_a   1.000
_cell.length_b   1.000
_cell.length_c   1.000
_cell.angle_alpha   90.00
_cell.angle_beta   90.00
_cell.angle_gamma   90.00
#
_symmetry.space_group_name_H-M   'P 1'
#
loop_
_entity.id
_entity.type
_entity.pdbx_description
1 polymer ?
#
loop_
_entity_poly.entity_id
_entity_poly.type
_entity_poly.pdbx_seq_one_letter_code
_entity_poly.pdbx_strand_id
1 'polypeptide(L)'
;MGEIGGNEFNLAFIQGISSEVIGGLVPEVIKAISAAIEELIELGAMTFVVPGTIPLGCLPVLLTRFRTSNKQAYDRYGCLIWLNDFAHYYNEYLKKELESMRRLHPRINIIYADYYQASMPLYLSPRSFGFKSTLTACCGGEGPYNVNVTLSCGDPGTKSCDDPSSYVNWDGAHFTDEAHRVISNGLLDGSCTIPRFEFPSCAS
;
A
#
# COMPACT_ATOMS: atom_id res chain seq x y z
N MET A 1 12.69 5.85 1.54
CA MET A 1 12.79 4.40 1.25
C MET A 1 11.68 4.03 0.29
N GLY A 2 11.88 3.00 -0.54
CA GLY A 2 10.81 2.47 -1.39
C GLY A 2 9.80 1.62 -0.61
N GLU A 3 8.69 1.25 -1.24
CA GLU A 3 7.74 0.26 -0.72
C GLU A 3 8.34 -1.15 -0.91
N ILE A 4 9.06 -1.63 0.11
CA ILE A 4 9.75 -2.93 0.11
C ILE A 4 8.84 -3.97 0.79
N GLY A 5 8.65 -5.14 0.17
CA GLY A 5 7.78 -6.20 0.67
C GLY A 5 6.46 -6.36 -0.09
N GLY A 6 5.94 -5.28 -0.68
CA GLY A 6 4.64 -5.30 -1.38
C GLY A 6 4.60 -6.32 -2.52
N ASN A 7 5.66 -6.37 -3.34
CA ASN A 7 5.77 -7.33 -4.42
C ASN A 7 5.95 -8.76 -3.91
N GLU A 8 6.77 -8.95 -2.88
CA GLU A 8 7.04 -10.26 -2.27
C GLU A 8 5.75 -10.90 -1.76
N PHE A 9 4.92 -10.14 -1.05
CA PHE A 9 3.66 -10.66 -0.50
C PHE A 9 2.58 -10.80 -1.56
N ASN A 10 2.37 -9.78 -2.40
CA ASN A 10 1.30 -9.80 -3.41
C ASN A 10 1.52 -10.92 -4.43
N LEU A 11 2.75 -11.10 -4.92
CA LEU A 11 3.07 -12.19 -5.84
C LEU A 11 2.94 -13.55 -5.16
N ALA A 12 3.40 -13.70 -3.92
CA ALA A 12 3.25 -14.96 -3.17
C ALA A 12 1.78 -15.33 -2.97
N PHE A 13 0.93 -14.36 -2.62
CA PHE A 13 -0.52 -14.56 -2.52
C PHE A 13 -1.14 -14.97 -3.86
N ILE A 14 -0.80 -14.28 -4.95
CA ILE A 14 -1.32 -14.61 -6.29
C ILE A 14 -0.92 -16.03 -6.70
N GLN A 15 0.31 -16.44 -6.41
CA GLN A 15 0.85 -17.79 -6.65
C GLN A 15 0.24 -18.87 -5.76
N GLY A 16 -0.57 -18.50 -4.76
CA GLY A 16 -1.24 -19.44 -3.87
C GLY A 16 -0.36 -19.98 -2.73
N ILE A 17 0.72 -19.28 -2.39
CA ILE A 17 1.50 -19.58 -1.19
C ILE A 17 0.63 -19.29 0.05
N SER A 18 0.70 -20.14 1.07
CA SER A 18 -0.15 -20.01 2.25
C SER A 18 0.19 -18.77 3.06
N SER A 19 -0.83 -18.16 3.68
CA SER A 19 -0.66 -16.97 4.52
C SER A 19 0.26 -17.20 5.71
N GLU A 20 0.38 -18.44 6.19
CA GLU A 20 1.34 -18.82 7.24
C GLU A 20 2.79 -18.67 6.77
N VAL A 21 3.11 -19.17 5.58
CA VAL A 21 4.46 -19.06 5.00
C VAL A 21 4.76 -17.59 4.70
N ILE A 22 3.82 -16.86 4.12
CA ILE A 22 3.98 -15.43 3.81
C ILE A 22 4.15 -14.61 5.09
N GLY A 23 3.39 -14.91 6.14
CA GLY A 23 3.54 -14.31 7.47
C GLY A 23 4.93 -14.52 8.06
N GLY A 24 5.51 -15.71 7.85
CA GLY A 24 6.88 -16.02 8.26
C GLY A 24 7.96 -15.20 7.54
N LEU A 25 7.67 -14.61 6.37
CA LEU A 25 8.61 -13.76 5.63
C LEU A 25 8.64 -12.31 6.14
N VAL A 26 7.61 -11.86 6.86
CA VAL A 26 7.49 -10.47 7.33
C VAL A 26 8.72 -10.01 8.14
N PRO A 27 9.21 -10.77 9.14
CA PRO A 27 10.42 -10.40 9.87
C PRO A 27 11.66 -10.24 8.98
N GLU A 28 11.84 -11.12 7.99
CA GLU A 28 13.01 -11.10 7.10
C GLU A 28 12.97 -9.90 6.15
N VAL A 29 11.79 -9.57 5.60
CA VAL A 29 11.59 -8.37 4.78
C VAL A 29 11.88 -7.11 5.59
N ILE A 30 11.38 -7.04 6.83
CA ILE A 30 11.59 -5.87 7.69
C ILE A 30 13.06 -5.74 8.11
N LYS A 31 13.74 -6.86 8.35
CA LYS A 31 15.19 -6.87 8.60
C LYS A 31 15.98 -6.39 7.39
N ALA A 32 15.55 -6.71 6.17
CA ALA A 32 16.17 -6.17 4.96
C ALA A 32 15.97 -4.65 4.85
N ILE A 33 14.80 -4.13 5.24
CA ILE A 33 14.54 -2.69 5.32
C ILE A 33 15.46 -2.03 6.35
N SER A 34 15.58 -2.57 7.56
CA SER A 34 16.44 -1.97 8.59
C SER A 34 17.92 -2.05 8.22
N ALA A 35 18.39 -3.14 7.62
CA ALA A 35 19.74 -3.25 7.09
C ALA A 35 20.04 -2.18 6.02
N ALA A 36 19.12 -1.97 5.07
CA ALA A 36 19.28 -0.92 4.06
C ALA A 36 19.31 0.49 4.67
N ILE A 37 18.56 0.74 5.75
CA ILE A 37 18.63 2.01 6.50
C ILE A 37 20.00 2.18 7.15
N GLU A 38 20.52 1.14 7.82
CA GLU A 38 21.87 1.17 8.42
C GLU A 38 22.95 1.52 7.40
N GLU A 39 22.96 0.83 6.26
CA GLU A 39 23.93 1.10 5.18
C GLU A 39 23.85 2.56 4.69
N LEU A 40 22.65 3.10 4.55
CA LEU A 40 22.45 4.49 4.14
C LEU A 40 22.86 5.49 5.23
N ILE A 41 22.71 5.15 6.52
CA ILE A 41 23.23 5.96 7.63
C ILE A 41 24.76 6.03 7.55
N GLU A 42 25.44 4.92 7.28
CA GLU A 42 26.91 4.88 7.11
C GLU A 42 27.38 5.74 5.93
N LEU A 43 26.54 5.87 4.90
CA LEU A 43 26.78 6.75 3.74
C LEU A 43 26.39 8.22 3.99
N GLY A 44 25.91 8.56 5.18
CA GLY A 44 25.62 9.93 5.61
C GLY A 44 24.17 10.39 5.39
N ALA A 45 23.23 9.48 5.09
CA ALA A 45 21.82 9.84 5.02
C ALA A 45 21.26 10.12 6.44
N MET A 46 20.54 11.23 6.56
CA MET A 46 20.09 11.74 7.86
C MET A 46 18.57 11.64 8.07
N THR A 47 17.80 11.38 7.01
CA THR A 47 16.33 11.36 7.07
C THR A 47 15.78 10.26 6.19
N PHE A 48 14.92 9.44 6.78
CA PHE A 48 14.33 8.25 6.19
C PHE A 48 12.82 8.30 6.37
N VAL A 49 12.10 8.37 5.25
CA VAL A 49 10.66 8.13 5.22
C VAL A 49 10.47 6.69 4.75
N VAL A 50 9.85 5.87 5.59
CA VAL A 50 9.68 4.43 5.40
C VAL A 50 8.20 4.13 5.28
N PRO A 51 7.69 3.83 4.08
CA PRO A 51 6.27 3.54 3.89
C PRO A 51 5.89 2.19 4.50
N GLY A 52 4.74 2.15 5.17
CA GLY A 52 4.02 0.92 5.43
C GLY A 52 3.32 0.38 4.18
N THR A 53 2.56 -0.69 4.34
CA THR A 53 1.72 -1.23 3.27
C THR A 53 0.29 -0.66 3.33
N ILE A 54 -0.36 -0.64 2.16
CA ILE A 54 -1.74 -0.22 1.92
C ILE A 54 -2.77 -1.28 2.39
N PRO A 55 -4.08 -1.00 2.44
CA PRO A 55 -5.09 -2.01 2.72
C PRO A 55 -5.17 -3.04 1.58
N LEU A 56 -4.37 -4.11 1.68
CA LEU A 56 -4.26 -5.16 0.67
C LEU A 56 -5.61 -5.81 0.34
N GLY A 57 -6.51 -5.91 1.31
CA GLY A 57 -7.84 -6.46 1.11
C GLY A 57 -8.70 -5.66 0.14
N CYS A 58 -8.32 -4.41 -0.17
CA CYS A 58 -9.01 -3.54 -1.12
C CYS A 58 -8.38 -3.57 -2.53
N LEU A 59 -7.25 -4.26 -2.73
CA LEU A 59 -6.60 -4.35 -4.04
C LEU A 59 -7.44 -5.19 -5.01
N PRO A 60 -7.84 -4.66 -6.18
CA PRO A 60 -8.68 -5.39 -7.13
C PRO A 60 -8.08 -6.72 -7.59
N VAL A 61 -6.75 -6.83 -7.72
CA VAL A 61 -6.09 -8.08 -8.08
C VAL A 61 -6.26 -9.17 -7.03
N LEU A 62 -6.15 -8.83 -5.74
CA LEU A 62 -6.34 -9.77 -4.63
C LEU A 62 -7.82 -10.08 -4.42
N LEU A 63 -8.70 -9.08 -4.56
CA LEU A 63 -10.15 -9.27 -4.57
C LEU A 63 -10.60 -10.23 -5.68
N THR A 64 -9.99 -10.14 -6.85
CA THR A 64 -10.25 -11.06 -7.97
C THR A 64 -9.75 -12.46 -7.66
N ARG A 65 -8.53 -12.59 -7.15
CA ARG A 65 -7.88 -13.87 -6.83
C ARG A 65 -8.60 -14.65 -5.73
N PHE A 66 -9.05 -13.95 -4.68
CA PHE A 66 -9.64 -14.52 -3.47
C PHE A 66 -11.14 -14.28 -3.35
N ARG A 67 -11.80 -13.97 -4.47
CA ARG A 67 -13.24 -13.76 -4.51
C ARG A 67 -13.97 -14.99 -3.96
N THR A 68 -14.80 -14.75 -2.96
CA THR A 68 -15.69 -15.74 -2.35
C THR A 68 -17.13 -15.25 -2.29
N SER A 69 -18.08 -16.17 -2.23
CA SER A 69 -19.51 -15.89 -1.98
C SER A 69 -19.80 -15.63 -0.50
N ASN A 70 -18.87 -15.92 0.41
CA ASN A 70 -19.01 -15.63 1.83
C ASN A 70 -18.94 -14.12 2.09
N LYS A 71 -20.10 -13.49 2.31
CA LYS A 71 -20.19 -12.05 2.62
C LYS A 71 -19.46 -11.66 3.90
N GLN A 72 -19.28 -12.57 4.86
CA GLN A 72 -18.56 -12.28 6.10
C GLN A 72 -17.04 -12.20 5.90
N ALA A 73 -16.52 -12.60 4.74
CA ALA A 73 -15.10 -12.45 4.42
C ALA A 73 -14.72 -10.99 4.07
N TYR A 74 -15.71 -10.13 3.84
CA TYR A 74 -15.52 -8.74 3.43
C TYR A 74 -16.00 -7.78 4.52
N ASP A 75 -15.33 -6.66 4.64
CA ASP A 75 -15.78 -5.55 5.48
C ASP A 75 -16.94 -4.78 4.80
N ARG A 76 -17.40 -3.73 5.47
CA ARG A 76 -18.49 -2.88 4.97
C ARG A 76 -18.17 -2.10 3.69
N TYR A 77 -16.90 -2.02 3.30
CA TYR A 77 -16.44 -1.34 2.09
C TYR A 77 -16.19 -2.31 0.93
N GLY A 78 -16.27 -3.63 1.18
CA GLY A 78 -16.05 -4.68 0.20
C GLY A 78 -14.61 -5.17 0.16
N CYS A 79 -13.77 -4.81 1.12
CA CYS A 79 -12.39 -5.27 1.21
C CYS A 79 -12.28 -6.58 1.99
N LEU A 80 -11.38 -7.47 1.60
CA LEU A 80 -11.14 -8.75 2.29
C LEU A 80 -10.50 -8.54 3.67
N ILE A 81 -11.17 -8.97 4.73
CA ILE A 81 -10.77 -8.72 6.11
C ILE A 81 -9.40 -9.34 6.40
N TRP A 82 -9.20 -10.62 6.06
CA TRP A 82 -7.97 -11.35 6.41
C TRP A 82 -6.71 -10.78 5.72
N LEU A 83 -6.85 -10.16 4.55
CA LEU A 83 -5.74 -9.47 3.87
C LEU A 83 -5.41 -8.13 4.53
N ASN A 84 -6.43 -7.42 5.01
CA ASN A 84 -6.23 -6.21 5.81
C ASN A 84 -5.62 -6.55 7.18
N ASP A 85 -5.99 -7.68 7.79
CA ASP A 85 -5.34 -8.17 9.03
C ASP A 85 -3.85 -8.46 8.79
N PHE A 86 -3.49 -9.04 7.65
CA PHE A 86 -2.09 -9.21 7.26
C PHE A 86 -1.37 -7.87 7.07
N ALA A 87 -2.00 -6.90 6.40
CA ALA A 87 -1.45 -5.55 6.25
C ALA A 87 -1.20 -4.88 7.60
N HIS A 88 -2.11 -5.02 8.56
CA HIS A 88 -1.93 -4.56 9.93
C HIS A 88 -0.77 -5.26 10.63
N TYR A 89 -0.68 -6.59 10.52
CA TYR A 89 0.43 -7.36 11.09
C TYR A 89 1.80 -6.87 10.59
N TYR A 90 1.96 -6.71 9.28
CA TYR A 90 3.17 -6.16 8.67
C TYR A 90 3.48 -4.75 9.21
N ASN A 91 2.48 -3.85 9.17
CA ASN A 91 2.64 -2.46 9.59
C ASN A 91 3.01 -2.33 11.07
N GLU A 92 2.43 -3.13 11.96
CA GLU A 92 2.80 -3.16 13.38
C GLU A 92 4.23 -3.65 13.60
N TYR A 93 4.66 -4.67 12.85
CA TYR A 93 6.02 -5.18 12.95
C TYR A 93 7.03 -4.13 12.47
N LEU A 94 6.75 -3.46 11.35
CA LEU A 94 7.61 -2.41 10.81
C LEU A 94 7.72 -1.23 11.78
N LYS A 95 6.61 -0.78 12.36
CA LYS A 95 6.62 0.31 13.35
C LYS A 95 7.52 -0.01 14.56
N LYS A 96 7.48 -1.24 15.07
CA LYS A 96 8.33 -1.69 16.18
C LYS A 96 9.81 -1.68 15.82
N GLU A 97 10.15 -2.15 14.62
CA GLU A 97 11.53 -2.11 14.14
C GLU A 97 12.03 -0.66 13.98
N LEU A 98 11.23 0.22 13.37
CA LEU A 98 11.58 1.63 13.22
C LEU A 98 11.66 2.36 14.57
N GLU A 99 10.87 1.97 15.57
CA GLU A 99 11.04 2.45 16.95
C GLU A 99 12.37 1.99 17.56
N SER A 100 12.78 0.74 17.33
CA SER A 100 14.09 0.24 17.75
C SER A 100 15.23 1.01 17.09
N MET A 101 15.16 1.20 15.78
CA MET A 101 16.13 1.96 15.00
C MET A 101 16.26 3.41 15.49
N ARG A 102 15.15 4.09 15.79
CA ARG A 102 15.16 5.45 16.38
C ARG A 102 15.91 5.51 17.71
N ARG A 103 15.80 4.46 18.55
CA ARG A 103 16.53 4.38 19.83
C ARG A 103 18.03 4.17 19.62
N LEU A 104 18.42 3.40 18.60
CA LEU A 104 19.82 3.15 18.25
C LEU A 104 20.47 4.37 17.59
N HIS A 105 19.70 5.13 16.81
CA HIS A 105 20.18 6.26 16.01
C HIS A 105 19.48 7.58 16.38
N PRO A 106 19.71 8.11 17.60
CA PRO A 106 18.97 9.27 18.11
C PRO A 106 19.21 10.58 17.32
N ARG A 107 20.19 10.61 16.41
CA ARG A 107 20.50 11.75 15.53
C ARG A 107 19.91 11.62 14.12
N ILE A 108 19.27 10.48 13.80
CA ILE A 108 18.73 10.19 12.47
C ILE A 108 17.20 10.30 12.53
N ASN A 109 16.62 11.02 11.56
CA ASN A 109 15.17 11.15 11.45
C ASN A 109 14.61 9.93 10.73
N ILE A 110 14.03 8.98 11.47
CA ILE A 110 13.37 7.81 10.89
C ILE A 110 11.86 7.95 11.09
N ILE A 111 11.13 8.04 9.98
CA ILE A 111 9.71 8.41 9.92
C ILE A 111 8.96 7.25 9.26
N TYR A 112 7.98 6.70 9.95
CA TYR A 112 7.01 5.78 9.37
C TYR A 112 5.97 6.58 8.58
N ALA A 113 5.80 6.27 7.30
CA ALA A 113 4.73 6.80 6.47
C ALA A 113 3.56 5.80 6.46
N ASP A 114 2.44 6.17 7.09
CA ASP A 114 1.28 5.33 7.27
C ASP A 114 0.41 5.32 6.00
N TYR A 115 0.87 4.57 5.01
CA TYR A 115 0.18 4.41 3.73
C TYR A 115 -1.20 3.78 3.89
N TYR A 116 -1.38 2.93 4.90
CA TYR A 116 -2.68 2.37 5.22
C TYR A 116 -3.65 3.50 5.57
N GLN A 117 -3.34 4.30 6.57
CA GLN A 117 -4.22 5.41 6.98
C GLN A 117 -4.37 6.48 5.90
N ALA A 118 -3.30 6.78 5.15
CA ALA A 118 -3.34 7.76 4.06
C ALA A 118 -4.28 7.34 2.92
N SER A 119 -4.46 6.03 2.71
CA SER A 119 -5.34 5.50 1.65
C SER A 119 -6.77 5.18 2.11
N MET A 120 -7.03 5.05 3.42
CA MET A 120 -8.37 4.77 3.93
C MET A 120 -9.45 5.78 3.47
N PRO A 121 -9.22 7.10 3.40
CA PRO A 121 -10.22 8.06 2.93
C PRO A 121 -10.75 7.77 1.51
N LEU A 122 -9.96 7.09 0.67
CA LEU A 122 -10.34 6.65 -0.68
C LEU A 122 -11.49 5.64 -0.65
N TYR A 123 -11.62 4.85 0.43
CA TYR A 123 -12.66 3.85 0.61
C TYR A 123 -13.79 4.32 1.54
N LEU A 124 -13.45 5.11 2.56
CA LEU A 124 -14.41 5.63 3.55
C LEU A 124 -15.33 6.71 2.96
N SER A 125 -14.76 7.59 2.13
CA SER A 125 -15.46 8.75 1.59
C SER A 125 -15.01 9.09 0.16
N PRO A 126 -15.06 8.14 -0.80
CA PRO A 126 -14.53 8.31 -2.16
C PRO A 126 -15.07 9.55 -2.88
N ARG A 127 -16.37 9.83 -2.71
CA ARG A 127 -17.04 10.94 -3.39
C ARG A 127 -16.50 12.32 -2.98
N SER A 128 -16.00 12.46 -1.75
CA SER A 128 -15.39 13.70 -1.27
C SER A 128 -14.11 14.04 -2.02
N PHE A 129 -13.49 13.05 -2.66
CA PHE A 129 -12.27 13.17 -3.46
C PHE A 129 -12.53 12.99 -4.96
N GLY A 130 -13.79 12.94 -5.40
CA GLY A 130 -14.15 12.79 -6.82
C GLY A 130 -14.18 11.34 -7.33
N PHE A 131 -13.87 10.34 -6.51
CA PHE A 131 -13.89 8.94 -6.94
C PHE A 131 -15.31 8.38 -7.04
N LYS A 132 -15.54 7.66 -8.15
CA LYS A 132 -16.76 6.90 -8.45
C LYS A 132 -16.54 5.39 -8.28
N SER A 133 -15.32 4.92 -8.53
CA SER A 133 -14.94 3.51 -8.42
C SER A 133 -13.74 3.33 -7.47
N THR A 134 -13.89 2.51 -6.45
CA THR A 134 -12.86 2.26 -5.44
C THR A 134 -12.17 0.91 -5.60
N LEU A 135 -12.94 -0.14 -5.86
CA LEU A 135 -12.45 -1.52 -5.90
C LEU A 135 -12.32 -2.10 -7.31
N THR A 136 -12.65 -1.34 -8.36
CA THR A 136 -12.53 -1.79 -9.77
C THR A 136 -11.40 -1.02 -10.44
N ALA A 137 -10.54 -1.72 -11.19
CA ALA A 137 -9.44 -1.13 -11.92
C ALA A 137 -9.92 -0.29 -13.12
N CYS A 138 -9.28 0.85 -13.38
CA CYS A 138 -9.58 1.67 -14.55
C CYS A 138 -9.14 1.00 -15.86
N CYS A 139 -7.94 0.41 -15.88
CA CYS A 139 -7.34 -0.28 -17.00
C CYS A 139 -7.24 -1.77 -16.72
N GLY A 140 -7.83 -2.59 -17.57
CA GLY A 140 -7.75 -4.03 -17.40
C GLY A 140 -8.49 -4.78 -18.48
N GLY A 141 -8.64 -6.09 -18.26
CA GLY A 141 -9.39 -6.99 -19.12
C GLY A 141 -10.72 -7.41 -18.50
N GLU A 142 -11.55 -8.09 -19.29
CA GLU A 142 -12.79 -8.68 -18.81
C GLU A 142 -12.53 -9.60 -17.60
N GLY A 143 -13.26 -9.38 -16.51
CA GLY A 143 -13.11 -10.12 -15.26
C GLY A 143 -13.74 -9.43 -14.03
N PRO A 144 -13.79 -10.11 -12.87
CA PRO A 144 -14.18 -9.46 -11.62
C PRO A 144 -13.30 -8.24 -11.35
N TYR A 145 -13.89 -7.15 -10.87
CA TYR A 145 -13.17 -5.90 -10.56
C TYR A 145 -12.35 -5.33 -11.73
N ASN A 146 -12.69 -5.70 -12.98
CA ASN A 146 -11.96 -5.35 -14.20
C ASN A 146 -10.49 -5.79 -14.20
N VAL A 147 -10.19 -6.91 -13.52
CA VAL A 147 -8.85 -7.50 -13.49
C VAL A 147 -8.87 -8.87 -14.12
N ASN A 148 -7.89 -9.12 -14.98
CA ASN A 148 -7.59 -10.43 -15.53
C ASN A 148 -6.15 -10.79 -15.16
N VAL A 149 -5.97 -11.89 -14.42
CA VAL A 149 -4.64 -12.26 -13.88
C VAL A 149 -3.63 -12.72 -14.95
N THR A 150 -4.08 -12.89 -16.20
CA THR A 150 -3.21 -13.25 -17.34
C THR A 150 -3.02 -12.12 -18.34
N LEU A 151 -3.70 -10.97 -18.18
CA LEU A 151 -3.60 -9.82 -19.07
C LEU A 151 -3.29 -8.56 -18.26
N SER A 152 -2.15 -7.93 -18.55
CA SER A 152 -1.75 -6.68 -17.93
C SER A 152 -2.33 -5.48 -18.68
N CYS A 153 -2.54 -4.36 -17.98
CA CYS A 153 -2.91 -3.11 -18.63
C CYS A 153 -1.92 -2.77 -19.75
N GLY A 154 -2.43 -2.51 -20.96
CA GLY A 154 -1.61 -2.27 -22.15
C GLY A 154 -1.45 -3.48 -23.07
N ASP A 155 -1.79 -4.69 -22.59
CA ASP A 155 -1.83 -5.88 -23.44
C ASP A 155 -3.01 -5.82 -24.43
N PRO A 156 -2.89 -6.43 -25.62
CA PRO A 156 -4.02 -6.59 -26.54
C PRO A 156 -5.23 -7.25 -25.84
N GLY A 157 -6.40 -6.60 -25.93
CA GLY A 157 -7.62 -7.07 -25.27
C GLY A 157 -7.91 -6.40 -23.92
N THR A 158 -7.03 -5.51 -23.44
CA THR A 158 -7.34 -4.62 -22.32
C THR A 158 -7.88 -3.27 -22.77
N LYS A 159 -8.63 -2.59 -21.91
CA LYS A 159 -9.14 -1.24 -22.15
C LYS A 159 -9.03 -0.39 -20.88
N SER A 160 -8.63 0.87 -21.04
CA SER A 160 -8.70 1.89 -20.00
C SER A 160 -10.10 2.51 -19.91
N CYS A 161 -10.48 2.92 -18.71
CA CYS A 161 -11.64 3.77 -18.46
C CYS A 161 -11.47 5.15 -19.10
N ASP A 162 -12.58 5.86 -19.33
CA ASP A 162 -12.55 7.18 -19.99
C ASP A 162 -12.03 8.30 -19.07
N ASP A 163 -12.19 8.14 -17.75
CA ASP A 163 -11.80 9.13 -16.74
C ASP A 163 -11.05 8.45 -15.57
N PRO A 164 -9.71 8.32 -15.66
CA PRO A 164 -8.89 7.72 -14.61
C PRO A 164 -8.94 8.48 -13.27
N SER A 165 -9.22 9.79 -13.27
CA SER A 165 -9.31 10.58 -12.04
C SER A 165 -10.49 10.19 -11.16
N SER A 166 -11.51 9.53 -11.75
CA SER A 166 -12.67 9.02 -11.02
C SER A 166 -12.49 7.60 -10.46
N TYR A 167 -11.32 6.99 -10.63
CA TYR A 167 -10.99 5.64 -10.15
C TYR A 167 -9.88 5.71 -9.10
N VAL A 168 -10.00 4.91 -8.04
CA VAL A 168 -8.91 4.77 -7.06
C VAL A 168 -7.76 3.92 -7.60
N ASN A 169 -8.09 2.85 -8.33
CA ASN A 169 -7.12 1.88 -8.79
C ASN A 169 -6.94 1.91 -10.31
N TRP A 170 -5.68 1.89 -10.76
CA TRP A 170 -5.31 1.96 -12.16
C TRP A 170 -5.44 0.59 -12.84
N ASP A 171 -4.70 -0.43 -12.43
CA ASP A 171 -4.51 -1.68 -13.21
C ASP A 171 -4.78 -2.98 -12.44
N GLY A 172 -5.29 -2.86 -11.22
CA GLY A 172 -5.56 -3.93 -10.28
C GLY A 172 -4.56 -4.03 -9.14
N ALA A 173 -3.36 -3.48 -9.31
CA ALA A 173 -2.29 -3.47 -8.31
C ALA A 173 -1.93 -2.05 -7.86
N HIS A 174 -1.95 -1.09 -8.77
CA HIS A 174 -1.47 0.27 -8.52
C HIS A 174 -2.62 1.27 -8.41
N PHE A 175 -2.41 2.36 -7.67
CA PHE A 175 -3.36 3.46 -7.59
C PHE A 175 -3.25 4.39 -8.80
N THR A 176 -4.32 5.14 -9.07
CA THR A 176 -4.30 6.20 -10.07
C THR A 176 -3.51 7.41 -9.55
N ASP A 177 -3.12 8.31 -10.46
CA ASP A 177 -2.45 9.56 -10.10
C ASP A 177 -3.27 10.39 -9.09
N GLU A 178 -4.60 10.48 -9.29
CA GLU A 178 -5.48 11.21 -8.38
C GLU A 178 -5.55 10.56 -6.98
N ALA A 179 -5.53 9.23 -6.89
CA ALA A 179 -5.46 8.53 -5.62
C ALA A 179 -4.09 8.73 -4.93
N HIS A 180 -2.99 8.70 -5.70
CA HIS A 180 -1.67 9.05 -5.19
C HIS A 180 -1.61 10.49 -4.67
N ARG A 181 -2.27 11.45 -5.34
CA ARG A 181 -2.35 12.84 -4.89
C ARG A 181 -3.00 12.97 -3.51
N VAL A 182 -4.08 12.25 -3.26
CA VAL A 182 -4.75 12.23 -1.93
C VAL A 182 -3.83 11.64 -0.87
N ILE A 183 -3.19 10.50 -1.16
CA ILE A 183 -2.24 9.85 -0.24
C ILE A 183 -1.05 10.76 0.06
N SER A 184 -0.44 11.35 -0.97
CA SER A 184 0.71 12.23 -0.79
C SER A 184 0.38 13.45 0.05
N ASN A 185 -0.83 14.01 -0.08
CA ASN A 185 -1.23 15.16 0.74
C ASN A 185 -1.25 14.81 2.24
N GLY A 186 -1.82 13.66 2.62
CA GLY A 186 -1.84 13.21 4.02
C GLY A 186 -0.46 12.83 4.57
N LEU A 187 0.49 12.48 3.70
CA LEU A 187 1.88 12.29 4.10
C LEU A 187 2.61 13.63 4.27
N LEU A 188 2.44 14.55 3.33
CA LEU A 188 3.13 15.84 3.30
C LEU A 188 2.65 16.81 4.38
N ASP A 189 1.38 16.74 4.79
CA ASP A 189 0.84 17.51 5.92
C ASP A 189 1.20 16.93 7.31
N GLY A 190 1.85 15.75 7.30
CA GLY A 190 2.32 15.01 8.45
C GLY A 190 1.24 14.21 9.19
N SER A 191 -0.04 14.29 8.79
CA SER A 191 -1.16 13.62 9.46
C SER A 191 -1.08 12.09 9.40
N CYS A 192 -0.42 11.54 8.38
CA CYS A 192 -0.16 10.11 8.22
C CYS A 192 1.32 9.74 8.40
N THR A 193 2.04 10.41 9.31
CA THR A 193 3.45 10.11 9.61
C THR A 193 3.71 9.91 11.11
N ILE A 194 4.64 9.00 11.46
CA ILE A 194 5.01 8.69 12.84
C ILE A 194 6.55 8.66 13.00
N PRO A 195 7.18 9.58 13.75
CA PRO A 195 6.55 10.74 14.38
C PRO A 195 6.01 11.69 13.32
N ARG A 196 5.11 12.60 13.71
CA ARG A 196 4.62 13.64 12.80
C ARG A 196 5.82 14.41 12.24
N PHE A 197 5.93 14.44 10.91
CA PHE A 197 6.99 15.15 10.21
C PHE A 197 6.36 16.18 9.28
N GLU A 198 6.71 17.44 9.48
CA GLU A 198 6.35 18.52 8.57
C GLU A 198 7.47 18.64 7.54
N PHE A 199 7.17 18.36 6.28
CA PHE A 199 8.14 18.55 5.22
C PHE A 199 8.42 20.06 5.12
N PRO A 200 9.71 20.48 5.13
CA PRO A 200 10.03 21.88 4.99
C PRO A 200 9.43 22.38 3.67
N SER A 201 8.59 23.41 3.76
CA SER A 201 8.09 24.09 2.57
C SER A 201 9.28 24.56 1.76
N CYS A 202 9.28 24.33 0.44
CA CYS A 202 10.18 25.06 -0.44
C CYS A 202 9.87 26.56 -0.28
N ALA A 203 10.64 27.26 0.55
CA ALA A 203 10.59 28.71 0.61
C ALA A 203 10.89 29.21 -0.80
N SER A 204 9.94 29.95 -1.37
CA SER A 204 10.12 30.70 -2.62
C SER A 204 10.96 31.93 -2.35
#